data_AF-A0A8J6JDL3-F1
#
_entry.id   AF-A0A8J6JDL3-F1
#
_cell.length_a   1.000
_cell.length_b   1.000
_cell.length_c   1.000
_cell.angle_alpha   90.00
_cell.angle_beta   90.00
_cell.angle_gamma   90.00
#
_symmetry.space_group_name_H-M   'P 1'
#
loop_
_entity.id
_entity.type
_entity.pdbx_description
1 polymer ?
#
loop_
_entity_poly.entity_id
_entity_poly.type
_entity_poly.pdbx_seq_one_letter_code
_entity_poly.pdbx_strand_id
1 'polypeptide(L)' 'MEVLQQHLESGKIVIRNGWLMCPVCGKGKVLKLREDTTAYALPVYCRRCGQESIVNIEAPEPASDETSA' A
#
# COMPACT_ATOMS: atom_id res chain seq x y z
N MET A 1 3.74 -0.47 34.59
CA MET A 1 4.45 -0.76 33.33
C MET A 1 3.68 -0.05 32.25
N GLU A 2 4.20 1.08 31.78
CA GLU A 2 3.55 1.94 30.80
C GLU A 2 3.21 1.14 29.54
N VAL A 3 1.91 1.07 29.28
CA VAL A 3 1.33 0.76 27.98
C VAL A 3 1.80 1.84 27.01
N LEU A 4 2.97 1.64 26.41
CA LEU A 4 3.33 2.39 25.22
C LEU A 4 2.41 1.84 24.13
N GLN A 5 1.30 2.54 23.89
CA GLN A 5 0.44 2.35 22.74
C GLN A 5 1.34 2.19 21.51
N GLN A 6 1.53 0.94 21.06
CA GLN A 6 2.00 0.68 19.72
C GLN A 6 0.90 1.26 18.84
N HIS A 7 1.13 2.48 18.37
CA HIS A 7 0.29 3.18 17.41
C HIS A 7 0.26 2.29 16.16
N LEU A 8 -0.65 1.32 16.14
CA LEU A 8 -1.08 0.60 14.95
C LEU A 8 -1.99 1.55 14.18
N GLU A 9 -1.43 2.64 13.68
CA GLU A 9 -1.98 3.28 12.49
C GLU A 9 -1.64 2.33 11.34
N SER A 10 -2.51 1.36 11.13
CA SER A 10 -2.56 0.57 9.91
C SER A 10 -2.68 1.55 8.75
N GLY A 11 -1.52 1.92 8.20
CA GLY A 11 -1.38 2.85 7.09
C GLY A 11 -2.21 2.35 5.93
N LYS A 12 -3.42 2.87 5.80
CA LYS A 12 -4.34 2.53 4.73
C LYS A 12 -3.71 3.05 3.45
N ILE A 13 -3.01 2.16 2.75
CA ILE A 13 -2.37 2.46 1.49
C ILE A 13 -3.45 2.95 0.52
N VAL A 14 -3.31 4.17 0.03
CA VAL A 14 -4.31 4.77 -0.87
C VAL A 14 -3.85 4.58 -2.30
N ILE A 15 -4.61 3.83 -3.09
CA ILE A 15 -4.38 3.65 -4.52
C ILE A 15 -5.44 4.48 -5.26
N ARG A 16 -5.01 5.36 -6.17
CA ARG A 16 -5.91 6.17 -7.02
C ARG A 16 -5.49 6.09 -8.48
N ASN A 17 -6.38 5.63 -9.35
CA ASN A 17 -6.13 5.47 -10.79
C ASN A 17 -4.85 4.66 -11.08
N GLY A 18 -4.61 3.59 -10.32
CA GLY A 18 -3.40 2.77 -10.41
C GLY A 18 -2.14 3.43 -9.85
N TRP A 19 -2.23 4.56 -9.16
CA TRP A 19 -1.08 5.18 -8.48
C TRP A 19 -1.15 4.96 -6.98
N LEU A 20 -0.05 4.41 -6.44
CA LEU A 20 0.24 4.39 -5.02
C LEU A 20 0.46 5.82 -4.53
N MET A 21 -0.40 6.27 -3.64
CA MET A 21 -0.25 7.55 -2.96
C MET A 21 0.57 7.35 -1.68
N CYS A 22 1.42 8.33 -1.37
CA CYS A 22 2.23 8.31 -0.17
C CYS A 22 1.33 8.23 1.07
N PRO A 23 1.53 7.24 1.97
CA PRO A 23 0.70 7.09 3.17
C PRO A 23 0.90 8.23 4.15
N VAL A 24 2.04 8.92 4.10
CA VAL A 24 2.34 10.03 5.01
C VAL A 24 1.67 11.33 4.56
N CYS A 25 1.84 11.74 3.30
CA CYS A 25 1.36 13.04 2.83
C CYS A 25 0.04 12.98 2.04
N GLY A 26 -0.42 11.79 1.63
CA GLY A 26 -1.66 11.56 0.89
C GLY A 26 -1.73 12.17 -0.52
N LYS A 27 -0.72 12.94 -0.94
CA LYS A 27 -0.72 13.74 -2.18
C LYS A 27 0.41 13.37 -3.14
N GLY A 28 1.48 12.74 -2.66
CA GLY A 28 2.61 12.30 -3.48
C GLY A 28 2.27 11.00 -4.19
N LYS A 29 2.38 10.98 -5.53
CA LYS A 29 2.37 9.72 -6.29
C LYS A 29 3.75 9.08 -6.14
N VAL A 30 3.81 7.85 -5.69
CA VAL A 30 5.08 7.16 -5.41
C VAL A 30 5.40 6.13 -6.47
N LEU A 31 4.42 5.28 -6.81
CA LEU A 31 4.59 4.19 -7.76
C LEU A 31 3.29 3.94 -8.54
N LYS A 32 3.40 3.50 -9.80
CA LYS A 32 2.24 3.03 -10.57
C LYS A 32 2.10 1.52 -10.39
N LEU A 33 0.99 1.08 -9.82
CA LEU A 33 0.61 -0.33 -9.71
C LEU A 33 -0.19 -0.77 -10.94
N ARG A 34 -0.02 -2.03 -11.29
CA ARG A 34 -0.94 -2.77 -12.16
C ARG A 34 -1.91 -3.58 -11.31
N GLU A 35 -2.93 -4.12 -11.95
CA GLU A 35 -4.04 -4.86 -11.34
C GLU A 35 -3.58 -6.16 -10.67
N ASP A 36 -2.50 -6.74 -11.18
CA ASP A 36 -1.82 -7.96 -10.76
C ASP A 36 -0.61 -7.72 -9.85
N THR A 37 -0.36 -6.47 -9.44
CA THR A 37 0.85 -6.14 -8.68
C THR A 37 0.69 -6.49 -7.21
N THR A 38 1.45 -7.50 -6.77
CA THR A 38 1.66 -7.84 -5.35
C THR A 38 3.06 -7.42 -4.92
N ALA A 39 3.20 -6.80 -3.75
CA ALA A 39 4.49 -6.41 -3.19
C ALA A 39 4.47 -6.52 -1.66
N TYR A 40 5.48 -7.15 -1.06
CA TYR A 40 5.61 -7.25 0.38
C TYR A 40 6.86 -6.52 0.85
N ALA A 41 6.75 -5.82 1.99
CA ALA A 41 7.80 -5.01 2.58
C ALA A 41 8.47 -4.04 1.57
N LEU A 42 7.68 -3.45 0.66
CA LEU A 42 8.20 -2.59 -0.40
C LEU A 42 8.58 -1.21 0.17
N PRO A 43 9.86 -0.81 0.17
CA PRO A 43 10.24 0.53 0.57
C PRO A 43 9.80 1.53 -0.50
N VAL A 44 8.98 2.50 -0.10
CA VAL A 44 8.45 3.55 -0.97
C VAL A 44 8.92 4.91 -0.49
N TYR A 45 9.69 5.58 -1.35
CA TYR A 45 10.22 6.91 -1.08
C TYR A 45 9.35 8.00 -1.71
N CYS A 46 8.85 8.92 -0.89
CA CYS A 46 8.09 10.06 -1.39
C CYS A 46 9.00 11.28 -1.61
N ARG A 47 9.21 11.67 -2.87
CA ARG A 47 9.96 12.90 -3.23
C ARG A 47 9.33 14.21 -2.74
N ARG A 48 8.08 14.19 -2.25
CA ARG A 48 7.39 15.39 -1.75
C ARG A 48 7.61 15.65 -0.27
N CYS A 49 7.52 14.63 0.58
CA CYS A 49 7.79 14.77 2.01
C CYS A 49 9.20 14.31 2.41
N GLY A 50 9.93 13.64 1.51
CA GLY A 50 11.26 13.12 1.77
C GLY A 50 11.30 11.91 2.71
N GLN A 51 10.15 11.35 3.05
CA GLN A 51 10.05 10.15 3.89
C GLN A 51 10.01 8.87 3.07
N GLU A 52 10.63 7.85 3.64
CA GLU A 52 10.50 6.46 3.23
C GLU A 52 9.51 5.74 4.15
N SER A 53 8.71 4.84 3.59
CA SER A 53 7.83 3.96 4.35
C SER A 53 7.77 2.59 3.70
N ILE A 54 7.53 1.57 4.51
CA ILE A 54 7.36 0.20 4.02
C ILE A 54 5.87 -0.04 3.77
N VAL A 55 5.50 -0.51 2.58
CA VAL A 55 4.12 -0.83 2.22
C VAL A 55 3.97 -2.28 1.79
N ASN A 56 2.84 -2.88 2.16
CA ASN A 56 2.42 -4.21 1.74
C ASN A 56 1.21 -4.07 0.83
N ILE A 57 1.31 -4.64 -0.36
CA ILE A 57 0.35 -4.56 -1.45
C ILE A 57 -0.03 -5.99 -1.79
N GLU A 58 -1.30 -6.32 -1.60
CA GLU A 58 -1.87 -7.60 -1.98
C GLU A 58 -2.68 -7.38 -3.25
N ALA A 59 -2.40 -8.16 -4.31
CA ALA A 59 -3.28 -8.17 -5.46
C ALA A 59 -4.66 -8.70 -5.03
N PRO A 60 -5.77 -8.15 -5.56
CA PRO A 60 -7.07 -8.78 -5.37
C PRO A 60 -6.96 -10.21 -5.91
N GLU A 61 -7.32 -11.19 -5.08
CA GLU A 61 -7.37 -12.58 -5.51
C GLU A 61 -8.22 -12.65 -6.79
N PRO A 62 -7.73 -13.29 -7.86
CA PRO A 62 -8.57 -13.48 -9.03
C PRO A 62 -9.80 -14.22 -8.52
N ALA A 63 -10.98 -13.62 -8.69
CA ALA A 63 -12.24 -14.28 -8.40
C ALA A 63 -12.18 -15.60 -9.16
N SER A 64 -11.96 -16.68 -8.41
CA SER A 64 -12.04 -18.03 -8.92
C SER A 64 -13.53 -18.26 -9.08
N ASP A 65 -14.12 -17.72 -10.15
CA ASP A 65 -15.39 -18.20 -10.64
C ASP A 65 -15.11 -19.64 -11.10
N GLU A 66 -15.29 -20.58 -10.16
CA GLU A 66 -15.41 -22.00 -10.42
C GLU A 66 -16.51 -22.23 -11.45
N THR A 67 -16.20 -22.11 -12.74
CA THR A 67 -17.05 -22.66 -13.78
C THR A 67 -16.74 -24.16 -13.85
N SER A 68 -17.39 -24.91 -12.95
CA SER A 68 -17.58 -26.35 -13.12
C SER A 68 -18.25 -26.60 -14.47
N ALA A 69 -17.61 -27.41 -15.31
CA ALA A 69 -18.20 -28.05 -16.48
C ALA A 69 -17.87 -29.54 -16.43
#